data_AF-A0A1R1XA41-F1
#
_entry.id   AF-A0A1R1XA41-F1
#
_cell.length_a   1.000
_cell.length_b   1.000
_cell.length_c   1.000
_cell.angle_alpha   90.00
_cell.angle_beta   90.00
_cell.angle_gamma   90.00
#
_symmetry.space_group_name_H-M   'P 1'
#
loop_
_entity.id
_entity.type
_entity.pdbx_description
1 polymer ?
#
loop_
_entity_poly.entity_id
_entity_poly.type
_entity_poly.pdbx_seq_one_letter_code
_entity_poly.pdbx_strand_id
1 'polypeptide(L)'
;MIASAITISAASVGGIVVPRLFIAEYFPKYVIGHAFTICLLAISVILSIVLEIYFKMENKRRDENPVDVSHMSEDEQRLLYDRHPGFRYKY
;
A
#
# COMPACT_ATOMS: atom_id res chain seq x y z
N MET A 1 -10.43 -11.16 0.79
CA MET A 1 -9.63 -12.33 1.22
C MET A 1 -8.18 -12.29 0.72
N ILE A 2 -7.92 -11.99 -0.56
CA ILE A 2 -6.54 -11.94 -1.10
C ILE A 2 -5.67 -10.86 -0.43
N ALA A 3 -6.19 -9.63 -0.28
CA ALA A 3 -5.46 -8.55 0.39
C ALA A 3 -5.03 -8.94 1.82
N SER A 4 -5.98 -9.47 2.61
CA SER A 4 -5.72 -9.94 3.97
C SER A 4 -4.68 -11.08 4.01
N ALA A 5 -4.72 -12.02 3.06
CA ALA A 5 -3.73 -13.10 2.98
C ALA A 5 -2.32 -12.54 2.73
N ILE A 6 -2.18 -11.59 1.79
CA ILE A 6 -0.90 -10.92 1.51
C ILE A 6 -0.41 -10.17 2.76
N THR A 7 -1.30 -9.44 3.45
CA THR A 7 -0.95 -8.73 4.68
C THR A 7 -0.42 -9.68 5.76
N ILE A 8 -1.07 -10.82 5.96
CA ILE A 8 -0.65 -11.82 6.97
C ILE A 8 0.69 -12.45 6.59
N SER A 9 0.88 -12.82 5.32
CA SER A 9 2.15 -13.37 4.83
C SER A 9 3.31 -12.38 5.03
N ALA A 10 3.10 -11.10 4.71
CA ALA A 10 4.10 -10.06 4.92
C ALA A 10 4.42 -9.85 6.40
N ALA A 11 3.40 -9.81 7.27
CA ALA A 11 3.58 -9.66 8.72
C ALA A 11 4.40 -10.81 9.33
N SER A 12 4.20 -12.04 8.83
CA SER A 12 4.93 -13.23 9.28
C SER A 12 6.43 -13.12 9.03
N VAL A 13 6.85 -12.54 7.89
CA VAL A 13 8.27 -12.31 7.59
C VAL A 13 8.88 -11.33 8.57
N GLY A 14 8.19 -10.23 8.88
CA GLY A 14 8.63 -9.26 9.89
C GLY A 14 8.84 -9.91 11.26
N GLY A 15 7.91 -10.78 11.67
CA GLY A 15 7.99 -11.52 12.93
C GLY A 15 9.18 -12.47 13.04
N ILE A 16 9.69 -12.98 11.92
CA ILE A 16 10.88 -13.87 11.88
C ILE A 16 12.18 -13.06 11.88
N VAL A 17 12.22 -11.94 11.16
CA VAL A 17 13.43 -11.15 10.94
C VAL A 17 13.77 -10.28 12.14
N VAL A 18 12.80 -9.55 12.69
CA VAL A 18 13.04 -8.53 13.72
C VAL A 18 13.68 -9.09 14.99
N PRO A 19 13.25 -10.24 15.57
CA PRO A 19 13.86 -10.78 16.79
C PRO A 19 15.34 -11.13 16.65
N ARG A 20 15.80 -11.46 15.43
CA ARG A 20 17.23 -11.76 15.18
C ARG A 20 18.13 -10.54 15.36
N LEU A 21 17.57 -9.33 15.39
CA LEU A 21 18.29 -8.08 15.65
C LEU A 21 18.36 -7.74 17.15
N PHE A 22 17.67 -8.51 18.00
CA PHE A 22 17.63 -8.33 19.46
C PHE A 22 18.29 -9.52 20.18
N ILE A 23 19.45 -9.95 19.67
CA ILE A 23 20.27 -11.00 20.27
C ILE A 23 21.34 -10.43 21.20
N ALA A 24 21.91 -11.28 22.06
CA ALA A 24 22.92 -10.89 23.05
C ALA A 24 24.16 -10.19 22.45
N GLU A 25 24.49 -10.46 21.18
CA GLU A 25 25.56 -9.77 20.45
C GLU A 25 25.35 -8.25 20.35
N TYR A 26 24.10 -7.79 20.29
CA TYR A 26 23.74 -6.38 20.18
C TYR A 26 23.35 -5.75 21.53
N PHE A 27 23.42 -6.50 22.62
CA PHE A 27 23.21 -6.01 23.99
C PHE A 27 24.30 -4.99 24.38
N PRO A 28 24.04 -4.02 25.28
CA PRO A 28 22.77 -3.70 25.97
C PRO A 28 21.83 -2.78 25.21
N LYS A 29 22.32 -2.09 24.18
CA LYS A 29 21.58 -0.97 23.58
C LYS A 29 20.72 -1.37 22.39
N TYR A 30 20.98 -2.52 21.76
CA TYR A 30 20.23 -3.03 20.61
C TYR A 30 20.06 -1.99 19.49
N VAL A 31 21.07 -1.14 19.27
CA VAL A 31 20.99 0.04 18.38
C VAL A 31 20.57 -0.38 16.97
N ILE A 32 21.08 -1.50 16.46
CA ILE A 32 20.75 -2.02 15.13
C ILE A 32 19.27 -2.42 15.04
N GLY A 33 18.73 -3.13 16.03
CA GLY A 33 17.32 -3.51 16.06
C GLY A 33 16.38 -2.30 16.12
N HIS A 34 16.72 -1.30 16.93
CA HIS A 34 15.96 -0.05 17.00
C HIS A 34 16.04 0.76 15.70
N ALA A 35 17.24 0.95 15.15
CA ALA A 35 17.42 1.67 13.88
C ALA A 35 16.65 1.00 12.75
N PHE A 36 16.71 -0.33 12.64
CA PHE A 36 16.01 -1.08 11.62
C PHE A 36 14.48 -0.91 11.70
N THR A 37 13.91 -1.04 12.90
CA THR A 37 12.46 -0.90 13.09
C THR A 37 11.97 0.52 12.85
N ILE A 38 12.73 1.55 13.26
CA ILE A 38 12.43 2.96 12.97
C ILE A 38 12.49 3.22 11.46
N CYS A 39 13.50 2.69 10.75
CA CYS A 39 13.61 2.82 9.30
C CYS A 39 12.40 2.19 8.59
N LEU A 40 11.98 1.00 8.99
CA LEU A 40 10.79 0.35 8.42
C LEU A 40 9.51 1.16 8.67
N LEU A 41 9.36 1.74 9.87
CA LEU A 41 8.25 2.63 10.16
C LEU A 41 8.28 3.88 9.27
N ALA A 42 9.44 4.51 9.12
CA ALA A 42 9.60 5.68 8.26
C ALA A 42 9.25 5.36 6.80
N ILE A 43 9.70 4.22 6.27
CA ILE A 43 9.36 3.75 4.93
C ILE A 43 7.85 3.55 4.80
N SER A 44 7.19 2.94 5.79
CA SER A 44 5.73 2.75 5.79
C SER A 44 4.96 4.07 5.70
N VAL A 45 5.38 5.07 6.47
CA VAL A 45 4.79 6.42 6.44
C VAL A 45 5.00 7.07 5.06
N ILE A 46 6.21 7.00 4.52
CA ILE A 46 6.54 7.56 3.20
C ILE A 46 5.67 6.91 2.11
N LEU A 47 5.58 5.58 2.09
CA LEU A 47 4.77 4.85 1.12
C LEU A 47 3.28 5.22 1.23
N SER A 48 2.78 5.41 2.45
CA SER A 48 1.39 5.84 2.67
C SER A 48 1.12 7.23 2.09
N ILE A 49 2.02 8.18 2.32
CA ILE A 49 1.93 9.54 1.76
C ILE A 49 2.01 9.50 0.23
N VAL A 50 2.95 8.73 -0.33
CA VAL A 50 3.10 8.58 -1.79
C VAL A 50 1.82 7.99 -2.40
N LEU A 51 1.22 6.99 -1.76
CA LEU A 51 -0.02 6.39 -2.23
C LEU A 51 -1.20 7.36 -2.18
N GLU A 52 -1.31 8.16 -1.11
CA GLU A 52 -2.32 9.22 -1.01
C GLU A 52 -2.16 10.26 -2.13
N ILE A 53 -0.93 10.71 -2.40
CA ILE A 53 -0.63 11.64 -3.50
C ILE A 53 -1.03 11.01 -4.84
N TYR A 54 -0.66 9.74 -5.07
CA TYR A 54 -1.01 9.02 -6.28
C TYR A 54 -2.53 8.93 -6.48
N PHE A 55 -3.30 8.60 -5.44
CA PHE A 55 -4.77 8.56 -5.52
C PHE A 55 -5.37 9.91 -5.86
N LYS A 56 -4.87 11.00 -5.25
CA LYS A 56 -5.32 12.36 -5.59
C LYS A 56 -5.00 12.72 -7.04
N MET A 57 -3.79 12.41 -7.51
CA MET A 57 -3.37 12.66 -8.88
C MET A 57 -4.20 11.87 -9.89
N GLU A 58 -4.47 10.59 -9.61
CA GLU A 58 -5.24 9.72 -10.49
C GLU A 58 -6.71 10.14 -10.56
N ASN A 59 -7.32 10.50 -9.42
CA ASN A 59 -8.66 11.07 -9.41
C ASN A 59 -8.73 12.37 -10.23
N LYS A 60 -7.77 13.29 -10.02
CA LYS A 60 -7.68 14.54 -10.78
C LYS A 60 -7.53 14.28 -12.28
N ARG A 61 -6.67 13.33 -12.67
CA ARG A 61 -6.48 12.93 -14.08
C ARG A 61 -7.79 12.44 -14.69
N ARG A 62 -8.60 11.67 -13.95
CA ARG A 62 -9.91 11.17 -14.41
C ARG A 62 -10.96 12.28 -14.48
N ASP A 63 -10.89 13.27 -13.61
CA ASP A 63 -11.79 14.44 -13.66
C ASP A 63 -11.46 15.35 -14.85
N GLU A 64 -10.17 15.51 -15.18
CA GLU A 64 -9.71 16.32 -16.32
C GLU A 64 -9.86 15.60 -17.67
N ASN A 65 -9.91 14.27 -17.69
CA ASN A 65 -10.01 13.45 -18.91
C ASN A 65 -11.21 12.52 -18.83
N PRO A 66 -12.45 13.03 -19.00
CA PRO A 66 -13.64 12.21 -18.98
C PRO A 66 -13.63 11.24 -20.18
N VAL A 67 -13.85 9.95 -19.89
CA VAL A 67 -13.97 8.89 -20.89
C VAL A 67 -15.43 8.44 -20.91
N ASP A 68 -16.05 8.51 -22.09
CA ASP A 68 -17.41 8.04 -22.29
C ASP A 68 -17.46 6.52 -22.40
N VAL A 69 -18.28 5.88 -21.56
CA VAL A 69 -18.51 4.44 -21.51
C VAL A 69 -19.97 4.09 -21.80
N SER A 70 -20.80 5.06 -22.22
CA SER A 70 -22.22 4.88 -22.54
C SER A 70 -22.47 3.88 -23.68
N HIS A 71 -21.46 3.62 -24.51
CA HIS A 71 -21.48 2.65 -25.58
C HIS A 71 -21.30 1.19 -25.10
N MET A 72 -20.89 0.97 -23.85
CA MET A 72 -20.69 -0.35 -23.26
C MET A 72 -21.95 -0.80 -22.50
N SER A 73 -22.26 -2.09 -22.55
CA SER A 73 -23.32 -2.67 -21.72
C SER A 73 -22.97 -2.59 -20.22
N GLU A 74 -23.98 -2.68 -19.34
CA GLU A 74 -23.76 -2.62 -17.89
C GLU A 74 -22.81 -3.70 -17.38
N ASP A 75 -22.88 -4.91 -17.94
CA ASP A 75 -22.00 -6.01 -17.58
C ASP A 75 -20.54 -5.75 -17.98
N GLU A 76 -20.32 -5.17 -19.16
CA GLU A 76 -18.99 -4.77 -19.61
C GLU A 76 -18.41 -3.63 -18.77
N GLN A 77 -19.24 -2.66 -18.36
CA GLN A 77 -18.82 -1.59 -17.46
C GLN A 77 -18.41 -2.14 -16.08
N ARG A 78 -19.11 -3.15 -15.55
CA ARG A 78 -18.75 -3.79 -14.28
C ARG A 78 -17.40 -4.49 -14.32
N LEU A 79 -17.03 -5.06 -15.47
CA LEU A 79 -15.74 -5.73 -15.66
C LEU A 79 -14.54 -4.77 -15.72
N LEU A 80 -14.78 -3.45 -15.79
CA LEU A 80 -13.71 -2.45 -15.70
C LEU A 80 -13.14 -2.29 -14.28
N TYR A 81 -13.86 -2.74 -13.24
CA TYR A 81 -13.43 -2.63 -11.84
C TYR A 81 -12.91 -1.21 -11.48
N ASP A 82 -11.68 -1.09 -11.00
CA ASP A 82 -11.05 0.18 -10.62
C ASP A 82 -10.62 1.04 -11.83
N ARG A 83 -10.60 0.46 -13.03
CA ARG A 83 -10.35 1.16 -14.29
C ARG A 83 -11.58 1.90 -14.81
N HIS A 84 -12.75 1.69 -14.22
CA HIS A 84 -13.95 2.41 -14.61
C HIS A 84 -13.73 3.93 -14.49
N PRO A 85 -14.06 4.76 -15.51
CA PRO A 85 -13.77 6.20 -15.48
C PRO A 85 -14.42 6.95 -14.32
N GLY A 86 -15.58 6.47 -13.86
CA GLY A 86 -16.28 6.97 -12.68
C GLY A 86 -15.75 6.48 -11.33
N PHE A 87 -14.82 5.51 -11.30
CA PHE A 87 -14.23 5.04 -10.04
C PHE A 87 -13.34 6.13 -9.44
N ARG A 88 -13.49 6.38 -8.13
CA ARG A 88 -12.68 7.34 -7.37
C ARG A 88 -12.00 6.62 -6.21
N TYR A 89 -10.67 6.70 -6.17
CA TYR A 89 -9.89 6.20 -5.04
C TYR A 89 -10.21 7.05 -3.81
N LYS A 90 -10.49 6.39 -2.69
CA LYS A 90 -10.62 7.05 -1.39
C LYS A 90 -9.25 7.13 -0.74
N TYR A 91 -8.93 8.29 -0.21
CA TYR A 91 -7.69 8.59 0.51
C TYR A 91 -7.99 8.96 1.95
#